data_AF-A0A8T5U5R6-F1
#
_entry.id   AF-A0A8T5U5R6-F1
#
_cell.length_a   1.000
_cell.length_b   1.000
_cell.length_c   1.000
_cell.angle_alpha   90.00
_cell.angle_beta   90.00
_cell.angle_gamma   90.00
#
_symmetry.space_group_name_H-M   'P 1'
#
loop_
_entity.id
_entity.type
_entity.pdbx_description
1 polymer ?
#
loop_
_entity_poly.entity_id
_entity_poly.type
_entity_poly.pdbx_seq_one_letter_code
_entity_poly.pdbx_strand_id
1 'polypeptide(L)'
;MSAQEPNQIITINVKKFPQNLLIPNVENPISLEIINQSNKDEHFKFVFEGENLKIDVSPSEFKDEVKFAPSEAKTINLMLTPVRDGFGKLKINAYWMKLVEYIVKVQRVREIVSTSKIKSILKNKQFLKPTEIDKFNITDYIISSSKSDIKKIEKQLKELNSISTEPQAEDSSQDSKLLKPNTEITRREIVDKLKLLAKSYVSIGEFEKALETALQITDEKEKIEFYYTLIRANAPKNLDGSLQTIKNLKDLNKKNQMIKNIAHDYVDVNPDEIPKILSLVEEPTVREKILLEILYGSLEKEASIALKLVEQIEDEIIKIKVLFNIIKNFHEENKEDLILPILKQINQIILNSEKIILSERKYNNPTYEYFKENICILAELDCPETADKIIGGLSSDELRENIAKDLFNEIYEMVDEKKTKIEPIGQFSQFYVLNTYTSNISNEIQNFSLIGGNVSNNVLAGNFNFNIALLSLFSFNFSIFPLIDRVYSELAYNSDKSIAYYIFPSISDHDEEEVRIIQHTLKRFVQPERITNQVRIFNLDFIQYLGKPTVILSSISEELNTIKSKIISNLKDSVNVIIDDDLFKGGKTVDNLTSIFYGNQFKIVNLVLSYEFINDYDIFKNLIQSLT
;
A
#
# COMPACT_ATOMS: atom_id res chain seq x y z
N MET A 1 7.65 36.00 -25.42
CA MET A 1 6.45 35.15 -25.40
C MET A 1 6.70 34.04 -26.41
N SER A 2 7.15 32.87 -25.94
CA SER A 2 7.41 31.71 -26.81
C SER A 2 6.08 31.03 -27.12
N ALA A 3 5.77 30.91 -28.40
CA ALA A 3 4.67 30.08 -28.85
C ALA A 3 4.87 28.64 -28.33
N GLN A 4 3.86 28.07 -27.66
CA GLN A 4 3.80 26.64 -27.44
C GLN A 4 3.72 25.98 -28.82
N GLU A 5 4.81 25.33 -29.24
CA GLU A 5 4.75 24.42 -30.37
C GLU A 5 3.76 23.28 -30.05
N PRO A 6 2.90 22.88 -31.00
CA PRO A 6 2.08 21.70 -30.80
C PRO A 6 3.01 20.50 -30.67
N ASN A 7 2.96 19.89 -29.49
CA ASN A 7 3.81 18.81 -28.99
C ASN A 7 3.57 17.47 -29.72
N GLN A 8 3.35 17.50 -31.04
CA GLN A 8 2.94 16.35 -31.84
C GLN A 8 4.17 15.58 -32.29
N ILE A 9 4.60 14.62 -31.46
CA ILE A 9 5.83 13.86 -31.67
C ILE A 9 5.68 12.74 -32.71
N ILE A 10 4.49 12.57 -33.30
CA ILE A 10 4.22 11.55 -34.31
C ILE A 10 3.35 12.10 -35.44
N THR A 11 3.66 11.72 -36.67
CA THR A 11 2.87 12.03 -37.87
C THR A 11 2.30 10.74 -38.45
N ILE A 12 1.03 10.76 -38.88
CA ILE A 12 0.39 9.63 -39.57
C ILE A 12 -0.11 10.12 -40.93
N ASN A 13 0.47 9.59 -42.00
CA ASN A 13 0.12 9.89 -43.39
C ASN A 13 -0.66 8.72 -44.00
N VAL A 14 -1.81 8.97 -44.62
CA VAL A 14 -2.55 7.94 -45.36
C VAL A 14 -1.93 7.79 -46.75
N LYS A 15 -1.33 6.64 -47.04
CA LYS A 15 -0.72 6.31 -48.35
C LYS A 15 -1.69 5.63 -49.30
N LYS A 16 -2.57 4.79 -48.77
CA LYS A 16 -3.62 4.11 -49.52
C LYS A 16 -4.91 4.17 -48.72
N PHE A 17 -5.98 4.54 -49.38
CA PHE A 17 -7.34 4.47 -48.85
C PHE A 17 -8.21 3.70 -49.86
N PRO A 18 -9.23 2.96 -49.43
CA PRO A 18 -10.15 2.30 -50.34
C PRO A 18 -10.68 3.28 -51.39
N GLN A 19 -10.52 2.92 -52.67
CA GLN A 19 -11.11 3.67 -53.79
C GLN A 19 -12.61 3.44 -53.89
N ASN A 20 -13.08 2.30 -53.37
CA ASN A 20 -14.49 1.93 -53.32
C ASN A 20 -15.18 2.78 -52.24
N LEU A 21 -16.08 3.65 -52.67
CA LEU A 21 -16.85 4.54 -51.79
C LEU A 21 -17.96 3.77 -51.04
N LEU A 22 -18.45 2.70 -51.65
CA LEU A 22 -19.16 1.60 -50.99
C LEU A 22 -18.16 0.46 -50.79
N ILE A 23 -17.95 0.02 -49.55
CA ILE A 23 -17.04 -1.08 -49.20
C ILE A 23 -17.84 -2.38 -49.31
N PRO A 24 -17.66 -3.20 -50.37
CA PRO A 24 -18.26 -4.51 -50.39
C PRO A 24 -17.47 -5.43 -49.46
N ASN A 25 -18.03 -6.58 -49.10
CA ASN A 25 -17.33 -7.66 -48.38
C ASN A 25 -16.23 -8.31 -49.26
N VAL A 26 -15.23 -7.52 -49.61
CA VAL A 26 -13.96 -7.85 -50.26
C VAL A 26 -12.84 -7.23 -49.42
N GLU A 27 -11.58 -7.49 -49.77
CA GLU A 27 -10.44 -6.88 -49.09
C GLU A 27 -10.32 -5.39 -49.41
N ASN A 28 -10.41 -4.54 -48.38
CA ASN A 28 -10.30 -3.08 -48.50
C ASN A 28 -9.09 -2.57 -47.70
N PRO A 29 -7.90 -2.49 -48.34
CA PRO A 29 -6.68 -2.13 -47.64
C PRO A 29 -6.54 -0.61 -47.46
N ILE A 30 -6.29 -0.20 -46.23
CA ILE A 30 -5.74 1.11 -45.87
C ILE A 30 -4.25 0.94 -45.56
N SER A 31 -3.41 1.86 -46.04
CA SER A 31 -2.00 1.90 -45.71
C SER A 31 -1.65 3.24 -45.08
N LEU A 32 -1.02 3.21 -43.91
CA LEU A 32 -0.62 4.36 -43.11
C LEU A 32 0.89 4.36 -42.98
N GLU A 33 1.53 5.47 -43.29
CA GLU A 33 2.93 5.73 -42.96
C GLU A 33 2.99 6.55 -41.67
N ILE A 34 3.74 6.06 -40.70
CA ILE A 34 3.85 6.64 -39.37
C ILE A 34 5.29 7.06 -39.15
N ILE A 35 5.50 8.31 -38.76
CA ILE A 35 6.81 8.93 -38.64
C ILE A 35 6.99 9.47 -37.23
N ASN A 36 8.07 9.07 -36.56
CA ASN A 36 8.47 9.67 -35.29
C ASN A 36 9.17 11.02 -35.54
N GLN A 37 8.58 12.11 -35.07
CA GLN A 37 9.13 13.46 -35.19
C GLN A 37 10.07 13.81 -34.02
N SER A 38 10.16 12.97 -33.00
CA SER A 38 11.11 13.14 -31.90
C SER A 38 12.56 12.96 -32.39
N ASN A 39 13.48 13.65 -31.73
CA ASN A 39 14.91 13.45 -31.90
C ASN A 39 15.45 12.28 -31.06
N LYS A 40 14.57 11.50 -30.42
CA LYS A 40 14.88 10.35 -29.59
C LYS A 40 14.14 9.10 -30.04
N ASP A 41 14.64 7.97 -29.59
CA ASP A 41 13.89 6.71 -29.61
C ASP A 41 12.64 6.85 -28.75
N GLU A 42 11.47 6.65 -29.34
CA GLU A 42 10.18 6.78 -28.65
C GLU A 42 9.34 5.51 -28.80
N HIS A 43 8.43 5.31 -27.86
CA HIS A 43 7.55 4.16 -27.80
C HIS A 43 6.11 4.60 -28.00
N PHE A 44 5.40 3.94 -28.91
CA PHE A 44 4.03 4.28 -29.26
C PHE A 44 3.12 3.05 -29.22
N LYS A 45 1.86 3.28 -28.81
CA LYS A 45 0.80 2.28 -28.90
C LYS A 45 -0.30 2.79 -29.82
N PHE A 46 -0.68 1.96 -30.79
CA PHE A 46 -1.76 2.26 -31.72
C PHE A 46 -2.99 1.46 -31.38
N VAL A 47 -4.16 2.09 -31.48
CA VAL A 47 -5.45 1.45 -31.22
C VAL A 47 -6.36 1.71 -32.41
N PHE A 48 -6.78 0.63 -33.05
CA PHE A 48 -7.69 0.63 -34.19
C PHE A 48 -9.04 0.05 -33.76
N GLU A 49 -10.08 0.87 -33.82
CA GLU A 49 -11.43 0.50 -33.41
C GLU A 49 -12.35 0.53 -34.64
N GLY A 50 -13.16 -0.52 -34.79
CA GLY A 50 -14.11 -0.68 -35.88
C GLY A 50 -15.53 -0.81 -35.37
N GLU A 51 -16.46 -0.03 -35.91
CA GLU A 51 -17.92 -0.20 -35.74
C GLU A 51 -18.50 -0.68 -37.07
N ASN A 52 -19.24 -1.79 -37.06
CA ASN A 52 -19.71 -2.50 -38.27
C ASN A 52 -18.58 -2.85 -39.29
N LEU A 53 -17.33 -2.77 -38.84
CA LEU A 53 -16.11 -3.04 -39.59
C LEU A 53 -15.19 -3.89 -38.73
N LYS A 54 -14.78 -5.04 -39.25
CA LYS A 54 -13.65 -5.79 -38.70
C LYS A 54 -12.35 -5.19 -39.27
N ILE A 55 -11.34 -5.07 -38.44
CA ILE A 55 -10.04 -4.50 -38.81
C ILE A 55 -8.95 -5.54 -38.53
N ASP A 56 -8.27 -5.99 -39.57
CA ASP A 56 -7.08 -6.83 -39.44
C ASP A 56 -5.82 -5.96 -39.65
N VAL A 57 -4.95 -5.91 -38.64
CA VAL A 57 -3.75 -5.05 -38.61
C VAL A 57 -2.50 -5.84 -38.98
N SER A 58 -1.71 -5.32 -39.92
CA SER A 58 -0.44 -5.89 -40.37
C SER A 58 0.63 -4.78 -40.55
N PRO A 59 1.88 -4.97 -40.06
CA PRO A 59 2.37 -6.13 -39.34
C PRO A 59 1.80 -6.22 -37.90
N SER A 60 1.83 -7.43 -37.32
CA SER A 60 1.20 -7.70 -36.02
C SER A 60 1.84 -6.97 -34.84
N GLU A 61 3.08 -6.48 -34.99
CA GLU A 61 3.77 -5.68 -33.97
C GLU A 61 2.96 -4.43 -33.56
N PHE A 62 2.16 -3.87 -34.47
CA PHE A 62 1.33 -2.70 -34.19
C PHE A 62 0.09 -2.97 -33.35
N LYS A 63 -0.12 -4.23 -32.92
CA LYS A 63 -1.12 -4.58 -31.89
C LYS A 63 -0.60 -4.29 -30.48
N ASP A 64 0.72 -4.21 -30.32
CA ASP A 64 1.39 -3.94 -29.06
C ASP A 64 2.11 -2.57 -29.10
N GLU A 65 3.03 -2.36 -28.16
CA GLU A 65 3.88 -1.17 -28.13
C GLU A 65 5.00 -1.29 -29.17
N VAL A 66 5.18 -0.26 -29.99
CA VAL A 66 6.16 -0.22 -31.07
C VAL A 66 7.16 0.90 -30.81
N LYS A 67 8.44 0.54 -30.87
CA LYS A 67 9.55 1.49 -30.79
C LYS A 67 9.83 2.10 -32.16
N PHE A 68 10.09 3.41 -32.18
CA PHE A 68 10.54 4.17 -33.34
C PHE A 68 11.83 4.91 -33.04
N ALA A 69 12.84 4.78 -33.89
CA ALA A 69 14.03 5.62 -33.87
C ALA A 69 13.70 7.06 -34.35
N PRO A 70 14.58 8.06 -34.10
CA PRO A 70 14.37 9.42 -34.58
C PRO A 70 14.13 9.48 -36.09
N SER A 71 13.07 10.17 -36.51
CA SER A 71 12.70 10.29 -37.94
C SER A 71 12.42 8.95 -38.65
N GLU A 72 12.29 7.83 -37.92
CA GLU A 72 11.94 6.54 -38.52
C GLU A 72 10.51 6.57 -39.03
N ALA A 73 10.33 6.07 -40.25
CA ALA A 73 9.03 5.85 -40.86
C ALA A 73 8.72 4.35 -40.91
N LYS A 74 7.57 3.94 -40.38
CA LYS A 74 7.04 2.57 -40.52
C LYS A 74 5.68 2.58 -41.19
N THR A 75 5.36 1.50 -41.91
CA THR A 75 4.07 1.36 -42.59
C THR A 75 3.18 0.36 -41.87
N ILE A 76 1.95 0.76 -41.58
CA ILE A 76 0.88 -0.11 -41.09
C ILE A 76 -0.15 -0.28 -42.19
N ASN A 77 -0.55 -1.51 -42.44
CA ASN A 77 -1.67 -1.86 -43.30
C ASN A 77 -2.85 -2.34 -42.44
N LEU A 78 -4.02 -1.76 -42.70
CA LEU A 78 -5.28 -2.16 -42.10
C LEU A 78 -6.14 -2.79 -43.20
N MET A 79 -6.60 -4.02 -43.00
CA MET A 79 -7.59 -4.65 -43.87
C MET A 79 -8.97 -4.48 -43.25
N LEU A 80 -9.86 -3.79 -43.96
CA LEU A 80 -11.24 -3.57 -43.51
C LEU A 80 -12.17 -4.61 -44.11
N THR A 81 -12.97 -5.26 -43.27
CA THR A 81 -14.04 -6.17 -43.68
C THR A 81 -15.38 -5.69 -43.11
N PRO A 82 -16.35 -5.28 -43.95
CA PRO A 82 -17.73 -5.02 -43.54
C PRO A 82 -18.38 -6.17 -42.77
N VAL A 83 -19.09 -5.84 -41.69
CA VAL A 83 -19.86 -6.81 -40.88
C VAL A 83 -21.37 -6.59 -41.02
N ARG A 84 -21.80 -5.39 -41.42
CA ARG A 84 -23.22 -5.02 -41.60
C ARG A 84 -23.38 -4.04 -42.75
N ASP A 85 -24.55 -4.03 -43.38
CA ASP A 85 -24.96 -3.00 -44.34
C ASP A 85 -25.21 -1.63 -43.64
N GLY A 86 -24.82 -0.53 -44.29
CA GLY A 86 -25.03 0.83 -43.78
C GLY A 86 -23.72 1.58 -43.51
N PHE A 87 -23.56 2.17 -42.32
CA PHE A 87 -22.34 2.87 -41.94
C PHE A 87 -21.37 1.97 -41.18
N GLY A 88 -20.15 1.92 -41.67
CA GLY A 88 -18.96 1.47 -40.95
C GLY A 88 -18.14 2.63 -40.42
N LYS A 89 -17.58 2.51 -39.22
CA LYS A 89 -16.68 3.51 -38.64
C LYS A 89 -15.32 2.91 -38.33
N LEU A 90 -14.26 3.54 -38.83
CA LEU A 90 -12.87 3.25 -38.46
C LEU A 90 -12.35 4.37 -37.58
N LYS A 91 -11.82 4.06 -36.40
CA LYS A 91 -11.15 5.03 -35.53
C LYS A 91 -9.71 4.59 -35.28
N ILE A 92 -8.79 5.54 -35.39
CA ILE A 92 -7.36 5.36 -35.27
C ILE A 92 -6.87 6.27 -34.15
N ASN A 93 -6.28 5.69 -33.11
CA ASN A 93 -5.65 6.44 -32.03
C ASN A 93 -4.17 6.06 -31.91
N ALA A 94 -3.32 7.04 -31.60
CA ALA A 94 -1.92 6.81 -31.26
C ALA A 94 -1.60 7.43 -29.89
N TYR A 95 -0.95 6.66 -29.04
CA TYR A 95 -0.52 7.04 -27.70
C TYR A 95 0.99 6.98 -27.60
N TRP A 96 1.61 8.01 -27.06
CA TRP A 96 3.00 8.02 -26.66
C TRP A 96 3.15 7.41 -25.28
N MET A 97 4.00 6.40 -25.15
CA MET A 97 4.27 5.70 -23.90
C MET A 97 5.42 6.41 -23.16
N LYS A 98 5.11 7.52 -22.51
CA LYS A 98 6.12 8.41 -21.91
C LYS A 98 6.58 7.87 -20.55
N LEU A 99 7.89 7.73 -20.37
CA LEU A 99 8.47 7.50 -19.04
C LEU A 99 8.40 8.79 -18.22
N VAL A 100 7.70 8.74 -17.08
CA VAL A 100 7.50 9.86 -16.17
C VAL A 100 8.16 9.55 -14.84
N GLU A 101 9.01 10.47 -14.38
CA GLU A 101 9.57 10.44 -13.02
C GLU A 101 8.58 11.09 -12.05
N TYR A 102 8.35 10.46 -10.90
CA TYR A 102 7.54 11.01 -9.82
C TYR A 102 8.18 10.73 -8.47
N ILE A 103 7.87 11.59 -7.50
CA ILE A 103 8.35 11.48 -6.13
C ILE A 103 7.24 10.86 -5.29
N VAL A 104 7.57 9.82 -4.52
CA VAL A 104 6.68 9.24 -3.52
C VAL A 104 7.34 9.30 -2.15
N LYS A 105 6.56 9.67 -1.14
CA LYS A 105 7.02 9.62 0.26
C LYS A 105 6.93 8.18 0.77
N VAL A 106 8.05 7.60 1.14
CA VAL A 106 8.13 6.25 1.71
C VAL A 106 8.69 6.29 3.11
N GLN A 107 8.22 5.36 3.95
CA GLN A 107 8.77 5.13 5.28
C GLN A 107 10.10 4.37 5.14
N ARG A 108 11.16 4.87 5.77
CA ARG A 108 12.47 4.23 5.84
C ARG A 108 12.94 4.15 7.29
N VAL A 109 13.68 3.11 7.64
CA VAL A 109 14.36 2.99 8.94
C VAL A 109 15.51 4.01 8.98
N ARG A 110 15.60 4.76 10.08
CA ARG A 110 16.66 5.74 10.32
C ARG A 110 18.02 5.05 10.45
N GLU A 111 19.08 5.76 10.08
CA GLU A 111 20.44 5.30 10.36
C GLU A 111 20.82 5.53 11.84
N ILE A 112 20.34 6.62 12.44
CA ILE A 112 20.59 6.99 13.84
C ILE A 112 19.31 7.54 14.51
N VAL A 113 19.21 7.37 15.83
CA VAL A 113 18.14 7.99 16.63
C VAL A 113 18.34 9.50 16.69
N SER A 114 17.27 10.27 16.46
CA SER A 114 17.32 11.72 16.32
C SER A 114 17.42 12.49 17.65
N THR A 115 16.90 11.92 18.74
CA THR A 115 16.92 12.55 20.07
C THR A 115 16.96 11.47 21.14
N SER A 116 17.93 11.58 22.05
CA SER A 116 18.09 10.63 23.16
C SER A 116 16.89 10.65 24.11
N LYS A 117 16.37 9.46 24.43
CA LYS A 117 15.24 9.27 25.37
C LYS A 117 15.60 8.42 26.58
N ILE A 118 16.73 7.72 26.58
CA ILE A 118 17.14 6.77 27.65
C ILE A 118 16.99 7.38 29.05
N LYS A 119 17.56 8.56 29.29
CA LYS A 119 17.48 9.22 30.61
C LYS A 119 16.04 9.50 31.05
N SER A 120 15.18 9.91 30.13
CA SER A 120 13.77 10.20 30.42
C SER A 120 12.97 8.95 30.75
N ILE A 121 13.24 7.85 30.04
CA ILE A 121 12.63 6.55 30.27
C ILE A 121 13.05 6.02 31.64
N LEU A 122 14.36 5.93 31.90
CA LEU A 122 14.91 5.31 33.11
C LEU A 122 14.62 6.11 34.39
N LYS A 123 14.53 7.45 34.31
CA LYS A 123 14.20 8.29 35.48
C LYS A 123 12.88 7.89 36.14
N ASN A 124 11.91 7.44 35.35
CA ASN A 124 10.58 7.05 35.83
C ASN A 124 10.50 5.59 36.29
N LYS A 125 11.58 4.81 36.19
CA LYS A 125 11.61 3.40 36.58
C LYS A 125 12.31 3.23 37.92
N GLN A 126 11.51 3.31 38.99
CA GLN A 126 11.94 2.92 40.33
C GLN A 126 10.91 1.95 40.92
N PHE A 127 11.16 0.65 40.75
CA PHE A 127 10.31 -0.40 41.31
C PHE A 127 10.80 -0.85 42.68
N LEU A 128 12.11 -1.13 42.81
CA LEU A 128 12.71 -1.52 44.08
C LEU A 128 12.77 -0.31 45.03
N LYS A 129 12.42 -0.54 46.30
CA LYS A 129 12.29 0.51 47.32
C LYS A 129 13.30 0.32 48.46
N PRO A 130 13.72 1.42 49.11
CA PRO A 130 14.51 1.36 50.33
C PRO A 130 13.84 0.49 51.37
N THR A 131 14.62 -0.44 51.92
CA THR A 131 14.22 -1.26 53.05
C THR A 131 15.28 -1.11 54.13
N GLU A 132 14.89 -1.05 55.40
CA GLU A 132 15.87 -1.03 56.49
C GLU A 132 16.66 -2.35 56.49
N ILE A 133 17.97 -2.22 56.24
CA ILE A 133 18.92 -3.32 56.33
C ILE A 133 19.52 -3.29 57.73
N ASP A 134 19.37 -4.38 58.47
CA ASP A 134 19.95 -4.53 59.79
C ASP A 134 21.47 -4.61 59.70
N LYS A 135 22.15 -3.59 60.24
CA LYS A 135 23.62 -3.45 60.19
C LYS A 135 24.25 -4.46 61.14
N PHE A 136 24.89 -5.48 60.57
CA PHE A 136 25.58 -6.52 61.34
C PHE A 136 27.08 -6.52 61.05
N ASN A 137 27.88 -6.46 62.12
CA ASN A 137 29.32 -6.58 62.03
C ASN A 137 29.77 -7.91 62.64
N ILE A 138 30.19 -8.83 61.77
CA ILE A 138 30.61 -10.17 62.16
C ILE A 138 31.80 -10.18 63.13
N THR A 139 32.68 -9.17 63.06
CA THR A 139 33.89 -9.12 63.88
C THR A 139 33.58 -8.90 65.37
N ASP A 140 32.42 -8.33 65.68
CA ASP A 140 31.96 -8.16 67.06
C ASP A 140 31.60 -9.49 67.73
N TYR A 141 31.41 -10.56 66.96
CA TYR A 141 30.92 -11.86 67.41
C TYR A 141 31.86 -13.03 67.11
N ILE A 142 33.04 -12.77 66.56
CA ILE A 142 34.10 -13.76 66.35
C ILE A 142 35.38 -13.27 67.01
N ILE A 143 35.82 -13.96 68.06
CA ILE A 143 37.04 -13.60 68.80
C ILE A 143 38.10 -14.66 68.54
N SER A 144 39.16 -14.31 67.82
CA SER A 144 40.29 -15.21 67.53
C SER A 144 40.90 -15.72 68.84
N SER A 145 40.65 -16.98 69.16
CA SER A 145 41.08 -17.60 70.42
C SER A 145 41.76 -18.93 70.15
N SER A 146 42.83 -19.26 70.87
CA SER A 146 43.43 -20.58 70.79
C SER A 146 42.67 -21.57 71.68
N LYS A 147 42.85 -22.89 71.44
CA LYS A 147 42.30 -23.93 72.33
C LYS A 147 42.77 -23.79 73.78
N SER A 148 43.94 -23.19 74.04
CA SER A 148 44.43 -22.96 75.40
C SER A 148 43.76 -21.76 76.06
N ASP A 149 43.41 -20.72 75.29
CA ASP A 149 42.67 -19.55 75.80
C ASP A 149 41.23 -19.94 76.17
N ILE A 150 40.59 -20.79 75.37
CA ILE A 150 39.25 -21.34 75.68
C ILE A 150 39.27 -22.10 77.01
N LYS A 151 40.26 -22.97 77.24
CA LYS A 151 40.42 -23.69 78.53
C LYS A 151 40.62 -22.75 79.72
N LYS A 152 41.31 -21.62 79.52
CA LYS A 152 41.45 -20.59 80.58
C LYS A 152 40.11 -19.93 80.88
N ILE A 153 39.34 -19.59 79.85
CA ILE A 153 38.00 -18.99 80.02
C ILE A 153 37.07 -19.98 80.72
N GLU A 154 37.04 -21.25 80.31
CA GLU A 154 36.27 -22.32 80.98
C GLU A 154 36.64 -22.46 82.46
N LYS A 155 37.93 -22.43 82.79
CA LYS A 155 38.41 -22.51 84.18
C LYS A 155 37.95 -21.31 85.01
N GLN A 156 38.09 -20.10 84.48
CA GLN A 156 37.61 -18.87 85.12
C GLN A 156 36.09 -18.90 85.33
N LEU A 157 35.35 -19.45 84.36
CA LEU A 157 33.89 -19.55 84.43
C LEU A 157 33.45 -20.56 85.51
N LYS A 158 34.18 -21.68 85.67
CA LYS A 158 33.98 -22.63 86.78
C LYS A 158 34.25 -22.01 88.15
N GLU A 159 35.34 -21.22 88.27
CA GLU A 159 35.69 -20.51 89.50
C GLU A 159 34.61 -19.47 89.87
N LEU A 160 34.16 -18.65 88.91
CA LEU A 160 33.08 -17.67 89.12
C LEU A 160 31.74 -18.33 89.49
N ASN A 161 31.40 -19.46 88.87
CA ASN A 161 30.20 -20.20 89.22
C ASN A 161 30.28 -20.80 90.64
N SER A 162 31.46 -21.25 91.09
CA SER A 162 31.65 -21.78 92.45
C SER A 162 31.50 -20.73 93.55
N ILE A 163 31.82 -19.47 93.25
CA ILE A 163 31.64 -18.32 94.16
C ILE A 163 30.15 -17.93 94.26
N SER A 164 29.36 -18.19 93.22
CA SER A 164 27.94 -17.86 93.18
C SER A 164 27.00 -18.87 93.85
N THR A 165 27.50 -20.07 94.17
CA THR A 165 26.73 -21.19 94.76
C THR A 165 27.03 -21.47 96.24
N GLU A 166 27.89 -20.68 96.90
CA GLU A 166 28.07 -20.80 98.36
C GLU A 166 26.77 -20.41 99.12
N PRO A 167 26.21 -21.31 99.97
CA PRO A 167 25.04 -20.99 100.76
C PRO A 167 25.39 -19.93 101.82
N GLN A 168 24.62 -18.86 101.91
CA GLN A 168 24.67 -17.98 103.08
C GLN A 168 24.13 -18.74 104.29
N ALA A 169 25.03 -19.16 105.17
CA ALA A 169 24.69 -19.53 106.52
C ALA A 169 24.43 -18.25 107.33
N GLU A 170 23.20 -18.13 107.84
CA GLU A 170 22.90 -17.30 109.01
C GLU A 170 23.76 -17.82 110.18
N ASP A 171 24.68 -17.03 110.73
CA ASP A 171 24.54 -16.47 112.09
C ASP A 171 25.76 -15.62 112.55
N SER A 172 25.45 -14.54 113.27
CA SER A 172 26.22 -13.75 114.25
C SER A 172 27.73 -13.45 114.07
N SER A 173 28.09 -12.17 113.94
CA SER A 173 28.84 -11.36 114.93
C SER A 173 29.50 -10.12 114.30
N GLN A 174 29.69 -9.10 115.14
CA GLN A 174 30.01 -7.71 114.82
C GLN A 174 31.41 -7.49 114.24
N ASP A 175 31.54 -6.38 113.52
CA ASP A 175 32.77 -5.70 113.10
C ASP A 175 33.68 -6.39 112.06
N SER A 176 33.35 -6.17 110.78
CA SER A 176 34.32 -5.62 109.84
C SER A 176 33.63 -5.09 108.57
N LYS A 177 33.83 -3.79 108.30
CA LYS A 177 33.61 -3.20 106.97
C LYS A 177 34.62 -3.82 106.01
N LEU A 178 34.25 -4.82 105.22
CA LEU A 178 34.94 -5.20 103.98
C LEU A 178 33.94 -5.90 103.05
N LEU A 179 34.07 -5.58 101.76
CA LEU A 179 33.06 -5.67 100.72
C LEU A 179 32.39 -7.05 100.60
N LYS A 180 31.06 -7.10 100.76
CA LYS A 180 30.25 -8.20 100.20
C LYS A 180 30.32 -8.11 98.67
N PRO A 181 30.65 -9.19 97.93
CA PRO A 181 30.58 -9.15 96.47
C PRO A 181 29.12 -8.90 96.08
N ASN A 182 28.91 -7.82 95.33
CA ASN A 182 27.60 -7.42 94.87
C ASN A 182 27.13 -8.50 93.87
N THR A 183 26.13 -9.32 94.26
CA THR A 183 25.67 -10.50 93.52
C THR A 183 25.28 -10.20 92.06
N GLU A 184 24.92 -8.95 91.78
CA GLU A 184 24.61 -8.45 90.44
C GLU A 184 25.85 -8.26 89.55
N ILE A 185 27.00 -7.87 90.13
CA ILE A 185 28.28 -7.72 89.44
C ILE A 185 28.80 -9.10 89.02
N THR A 186 28.77 -10.09 89.92
CA THR A 186 29.20 -11.46 89.63
C THR A 186 28.33 -12.11 88.54
N ARG A 187 27.01 -11.85 88.53
CA ARG A 187 26.12 -12.35 87.46
C ARG A 187 26.44 -11.74 86.10
N ARG A 188 26.72 -10.43 86.04
CA ARG A 188 27.12 -9.75 84.80
C ARG A 188 28.45 -10.29 84.27
N GLU A 189 29.43 -10.48 85.16
CA GLU A 189 30.73 -11.07 84.80
C GLU A 189 30.61 -12.50 84.26
N ILE A 190 29.71 -13.31 84.83
CA ILE A 190 29.41 -14.66 84.30
C ILE A 190 28.82 -14.57 82.89
N VAL A 191 27.84 -13.67 82.65
CA VAL A 191 27.25 -13.48 81.32
C VAL A 191 28.28 -13.00 80.30
N ASP A 192 29.14 -12.04 80.66
CA ASP A 192 30.20 -11.56 79.77
C ASP A 192 31.21 -12.66 79.43
N LYS A 193 31.55 -13.52 80.41
CA LYS A 193 32.42 -14.68 80.19
C LYS A 193 31.75 -15.76 79.34
N LEU A 194 30.46 -16.03 79.53
CA LEU A 194 29.68 -16.93 78.67
C LEU A 194 29.66 -16.43 77.22
N LYS A 195 29.42 -15.12 77.02
CA LYS A 195 29.46 -14.49 75.69
C LYS A 195 30.84 -14.59 75.06
N LEU A 196 31.90 -14.27 75.80
CA LEU A 196 33.29 -14.40 75.34
C LEU A 196 33.59 -15.84 74.94
N LEU A 197 33.23 -16.81 75.78
CA LEU A 197 33.46 -18.24 75.54
C LEU A 197 32.72 -18.73 74.28
N ALA A 198 31.45 -18.36 74.12
CA ALA A 198 30.67 -18.73 72.94
C ALA A 198 31.26 -18.14 71.65
N LYS A 199 31.65 -16.86 71.66
CA LYS A 199 32.35 -16.21 70.52
C LYS A 199 33.67 -16.92 70.19
N SER A 200 34.42 -17.37 71.20
CA SER A 200 35.65 -18.13 71.02
C SER A 200 35.39 -19.52 70.42
N TYR A 201 34.31 -20.22 70.81
CA TYR A 201 33.94 -21.50 70.19
C TYR A 201 33.55 -21.37 68.71
N VAL A 202 32.79 -20.33 68.33
CA VAL A 202 32.53 -20.00 66.91
C VAL A 202 33.84 -19.73 66.17
N SER A 203 34.84 -19.14 66.84
CA SER A 203 36.13 -18.83 66.20
C SER A 203 36.86 -20.08 65.72
N ILE A 204 36.79 -21.19 66.48
CA ILE A 204 37.50 -22.46 66.23
C ILE A 204 36.63 -23.54 65.56
N GLY A 205 35.40 -23.22 65.16
CA GLY A 205 34.49 -24.15 64.48
C GLY A 205 33.69 -25.08 65.41
N GLU A 206 33.72 -24.87 66.72
CA GLU A 206 32.92 -25.65 67.69
C GLU A 206 31.52 -25.03 67.88
N PHE A 207 30.76 -24.93 66.80
CA PHE A 207 29.50 -24.16 66.75
C PHE A 207 28.42 -24.68 67.72
N GLU A 208 28.24 -25.99 67.86
CA GLU A 208 27.26 -26.58 68.78
C GLU A 208 27.52 -26.16 70.23
N LYS A 209 28.80 -26.20 70.65
CA LYS A 209 29.19 -25.73 72.00
C LYS A 209 28.99 -24.24 72.19
N ALA A 210 29.18 -23.43 71.14
CA ALA A 210 28.88 -22.00 71.21
C ALA A 210 27.39 -21.76 71.51
N LEU A 211 26.51 -22.49 70.83
CA LEU A 211 25.07 -22.43 71.03
C LEU A 211 24.65 -22.94 72.42
N GLU A 212 25.22 -24.06 72.88
CA GLU A 212 25.00 -24.57 74.24
C GLU A 212 25.45 -23.57 75.31
N THR A 213 26.58 -22.89 75.09
CA THR A 213 27.09 -21.86 76.00
C THR A 213 26.17 -20.64 76.05
N ALA A 214 25.63 -20.22 74.90
CA ALA A 214 24.66 -19.12 74.85
C ALA A 214 23.37 -19.45 75.61
N LEU A 215 22.92 -20.71 75.61
CA LEU A 215 21.73 -21.14 76.34
C LEU A 215 21.86 -21.07 77.87
N GLN A 216 23.09 -20.92 78.40
CA GLN A 216 23.36 -20.76 79.83
C GLN A 216 23.15 -19.31 80.32
N ILE A 217 22.93 -18.34 79.41
CA ILE A 217 22.60 -16.96 79.78
C ILE A 217 21.23 -16.92 80.48
N THR A 218 21.17 -16.24 81.62
CA THR A 218 19.99 -16.27 82.51
C THR A 218 18.86 -15.36 82.05
N ASP A 219 19.16 -14.20 81.47
CA ASP A 219 18.14 -13.32 80.88
C ASP A 219 17.63 -13.91 79.56
N GLU A 220 16.32 -14.16 79.46
CA GLU A 220 15.71 -14.80 78.30
C GLU A 220 15.84 -13.97 77.02
N LYS A 221 15.73 -12.64 77.11
CA LYS A 221 15.76 -11.76 75.94
C LYS A 221 17.18 -11.72 75.37
N GLU A 222 18.17 -11.47 76.23
CA GLU A 222 19.58 -11.42 75.89
C GLU A 222 20.09 -12.79 75.40
N LYS A 223 19.65 -13.88 76.02
CA LYS A 223 19.94 -15.25 75.56
C LYS A 223 19.47 -15.47 74.14
N ILE A 224 18.20 -15.17 73.85
CA ILE A 224 17.61 -15.40 72.52
C ILE A 224 18.30 -14.52 71.46
N GLU A 225 18.52 -13.25 71.77
CA GLU A 225 19.21 -12.30 70.88
C GLU A 225 20.63 -12.76 70.57
N PHE A 226 21.40 -13.13 71.60
CA PHE A 226 22.77 -13.60 71.44
C PHE A 226 22.83 -14.94 70.69
N TYR A 227 21.92 -15.87 70.98
CA TYR A 227 21.82 -17.16 70.30
C TYR A 227 21.60 -16.98 68.79
N TYR A 228 20.65 -16.15 68.37
CA TYR A 228 20.43 -15.87 66.95
C TYR A 228 21.60 -15.13 66.31
N THR A 229 22.21 -14.21 67.04
CA THR A 229 23.39 -13.48 66.55
C THR A 229 24.58 -14.41 66.30
N LEU A 230 24.79 -15.43 67.14
CA LEU A 230 25.82 -16.45 66.92
C LEU A 230 25.55 -17.30 65.68
N ILE A 231 24.29 -17.65 65.42
CA ILE A 231 23.90 -18.37 64.20
C ILE A 231 24.25 -17.53 62.96
N ARG A 232 23.89 -16.24 62.96
CA ARG A 232 24.22 -15.30 61.88
C ARG A 232 25.74 -15.15 61.70
N ALA A 233 26.49 -14.99 62.80
CA ALA A 233 27.94 -14.87 62.79
C ALA A 233 28.66 -16.12 62.27
N ASN A 234 28.10 -17.31 62.48
CA ASN A 234 28.69 -18.56 62.03
C ASN A 234 28.48 -18.83 60.53
N ALA A 235 27.49 -18.19 59.90
CA ALA A 235 27.11 -18.49 58.51
C ALA A 235 28.27 -18.36 57.51
N PRO A 236 29.14 -17.32 57.55
CA PRO A 236 30.29 -17.23 56.63
C PRO A 236 31.37 -18.30 56.82
N LYS A 237 31.41 -18.98 57.97
CA LYS A 237 32.35 -20.08 58.24
C LYS A 237 31.75 -21.46 57.95
N ASN A 238 30.49 -21.65 58.28
CA ASN A 238 29.76 -22.90 58.09
C ASN A 238 28.29 -22.59 57.82
N LEU A 239 27.99 -22.33 56.54
CA LEU A 239 26.65 -22.00 56.09
C LEU A 239 25.69 -23.16 56.39
N ASP A 240 26.05 -24.39 56.04
CA ASP A 240 25.19 -25.56 56.21
C ASP A 240 24.81 -25.81 57.68
N GLY A 241 25.75 -25.70 58.60
CA GLY A 241 25.49 -25.82 60.04
C GLY A 241 24.54 -24.73 60.56
N SER A 242 24.70 -23.51 60.07
CA SER A 242 23.85 -22.37 60.43
C SER A 242 22.43 -22.54 59.89
N LEU A 243 22.30 -22.94 58.62
CA LEU A 243 21.03 -23.23 57.96
C LEU A 243 20.29 -24.41 58.58
N GLN A 244 21.01 -25.48 58.95
CA GLN A 244 20.42 -26.64 59.64
C GLN A 244 19.87 -26.26 61.02
N THR A 245 20.56 -25.37 61.74
CA THR A 245 20.07 -24.84 63.03
C THR A 245 18.80 -24.03 62.85
N ILE A 246 18.75 -23.17 61.82
CA ILE A 246 17.56 -22.36 61.49
C ILE A 246 16.38 -23.22 61.08
N LYS A 247 16.63 -24.29 60.32
CA LYS A 247 15.58 -25.23 59.90
C LYS A 247 14.83 -25.85 61.07
N ASN A 248 15.50 -26.01 62.22
CA ASN A 248 14.93 -26.59 63.43
C ASN A 248 14.16 -25.58 64.30
N LEU A 249 14.10 -24.29 63.93
CA LEU A 249 13.34 -23.28 64.66
C LEU A 249 11.83 -23.48 64.46
N LYS A 250 11.09 -23.48 65.58
CA LYS A 250 9.62 -23.64 65.59
C LYS A 250 8.86 -22.37 65.17
N ASP A 251 9.43 -21.20 65.41
CA ASP A 251 8.82 -19.91 65.08
C ASP A 251 9.15 -19.54 63.63
N LEU A 252 8.14 -19.64 62.75
CA LEU A 252 8.28 -19.38 61.32
C LEU A 252 8.68 -17.93 61.02
N ASN A 253 8.19 -16.96 61.79
CA ASN A 253 8.52 -15.55 61.58
C ASN A 253 10.00 -15.31 61.89
N LYS A 254 10.48 -15.84 63.01
CA LYS A 254 11.90 -15.75 63.37
C LYS A 254 12.78 -16.53 62.41
N LYS A 255 12.34 -17.70 61.95
CA LYS A 255 13.02 -18.50 60.92
C LYS A 255 13.19 -17.67 59.64
N ASN A 256 12.12 -17.10 59.10
CA ASN A 256 12.16 -16.29 57.88
C ASN A 256 12.99 -15.01 58.06
N GLN A 257 12.90 -14.35 59.22
CA GLN A 257 13.73 -13.19 59.54
C GLN A 257 15.23 -13.55 59.59
N MET A 258 15.58 -14.69 60.19
CA MET A 258 16.97 -15.17 60.22
C MET A 258 17.48 -15.54 58.83
N ILE A 259 16.65 -16.18 58.00
CA ILE A 259 16.99 -16.47 56.60
C ILE A 259 17.25 -15.17 55.84
N LYS A 260 16.36 -14.18 55.96
CA LYS A 260 16.53 -12.84 55.37
C LYS A 260 17.86 -12.20 55.80
N ASN A 261 18.12 -12.16 57.11
CA ASN A 261 19.31 -11.51 57.66
C ASN A 261 20.61 -12.18 57.19
N ILE A 262 20.66 -13.51 57.21
CA ILE A 262 21.82 -14.25 56.69
C ILE A 262 21.97 -14.01 55.20
N ALA A 263 20.90 -14.07 54.42
CA ALA A 263 20.97 -13.82 52.99
C ALA A 263 21.53 -12.43 52.69
N HIS A 264 21.07 -11.38 53.39
CA HIS A 264 21.62 -10.03 53.24
C HIS A 264 23.12 -9.95 53.52
N ASP A 265 23.60 -10.56 54.60
CA ASP A 265 25.03 -10.57 54.93
C ASP A 265 25.84 -11.38 53.91
N TYR A 266 25.25 -12.47 53.41
CA TYR A 266 25.92 -13.40 52.52
C TYR A 266 26.07 -12.86 51.09
N VAL A 267 25.35 -11.78 50.74
CA VAL A 267 25.55 -11.04 49.48
C VAL A 267 27.03 -10.65 49.32
N ASP A 268 27.69 -10.22 50.40
CA ASP A 268 29.09 -9.76 50.36
C ASP A 268 30.10 -10.92 50.46
N VAL A 269 29.64 -12.10 50.86
CA VAL A 269 30.49 -13.29 51.06
C VAL A 269 30.49 -14.15 49.81
N ASN A 270 29.32 -14.58 49.37
CA ASN A 270 29.13 -15.38 48.16
C ASN A 270 27.66 -15.30 47.68
N PRO A 271 27.35 -14.42 46.70
CA PRO A 271 26.00 -14.26 46.16
C PRO A 271 25.40 -15.56 45.57
N ASP A 272 26.24 -16.49 45.11
CA ASP A 272 25.77 -17.70 44.44
C ASP A 272 25.08 -18.69 45.40
N GLU A 273 25.26 -18.52 46.72
CA GLU A 273 24.59 -19.31 47.77
C GLU A 273 23.24 -18.71 48.21
N ILE A 274 22.90 -17.48 47.79
CA ILE A 274 21.63 -16.83 48.14
C ILE A 274 20.40 -17.67 47.74
N PRO A 275 20.33 -18.27 46.53
CA PRO A 275 19.22 -19.15 46.17
C PRO A 275 19.03 -20.31 47.14
N LYS A 276 20.14 -20.93 47.59
CA LYS A 276 20.13 -22.01 48.57
C LYS A 276 19.61 -21.53 49.92
N ILE A 277 20.04 -20.34 50.37
CA ILE A 277 19.56 -19.74 51.62
C ILE A 277 18.05 -19.48 51.55
N LEU A 278 17.57 -18.88 50.47
CA LEU A 278 16.16 -18.55 50.26
C LEU A 278 15.26 -19.78 50.07
N SER A 279 15.81 -20.92 49.64
CA SER A 279 15.06 -22.17 49.49
C SER A 279 14.45 -22.70 50.79
N LEU A 280 14.93 -22.22 51.95
CA LEU A 280 14.39 -22.56 53.27
C LEU A 280 13.11 -21.81 53.64
N VAL A 281 12.75 -20.78 52.87
CA VAL A 281 11.47 -20.06 52.99
C VAL A 281 10.43 -20.83 52.20
N GLU A 282 9.49 -21.45 52.93
CA GLU A 282 8.47 -22.34 52.35
C GLU A 282 7.42 -21.57 51.53
N GLU A 283 7.03 -20.38 51.98
CA GLU A 283 6.00 -19.57 51.32
C GLU A 283 6.60 -18.76 50.15
N PRO A 284 6.18 -18.99 48.89
CA PRO A 284 6.78 -18.34 47.72
C PRO A 284 6.68 -16.81 47.74
N THR A 285 5.57 -16.26 48.22
CA THR A 285 5.32 -14.81 48.31
C THR A 285 6.28 -14.13 49.29
N VAL A 286 6.55 -14.77 50.44
CA VAL A 286 7.52 -14.28 51.43
C VAL A 286 8.93 -14.40 50.89
N ARG A 287 9.25 -15.52 50.23
CA ARG A 287 10.54 -15.74 49.58
C ARG A 287 10.84 -14.68 48.51
N GLU A 288 9.88 -14.39 47.64
CA GLU A 288 10.02 -13.35 46.61
C GLU A 288 10.15 -11.96 47.23
N LYS A 289 9.39 -11.65 48.28
CA LYS A 289 9.54 -10.38 49.01
C LYS A 289 10.96 -10.24 49.58
N ILE A 290 11.49 -11.26 50.23
CA ILE A 290 12.86 -11.26 50.77
C ILE A 290 13.88 -11.11 49.62
N LEU A 291 13.68 -11.81 48.51
CA LEU A 291 14.54 -11.69 47.32
C LEU A 291 14.57 -10.25 46.78
N LEU A 292 13.43 -9.57 46.68
CA LEU A 292 13.36 -8.18 46.23
C LEU A 292 14.08 -7.22 47.18
N GLU A 293 13.99 -7.44 48.49
CA GLU A 293 14.72 -6.67 49.49
C GLU A 293 16.24 -6.87 49.35
N ILE A 294 16.69 -8.12 49.12
CA ILE A 294 18.09 -8.45 48.85
C ILE A 294 18.57 -7.78 47.56
N LEU A 295 17.80 -7.89 46.47
CA LEU A 295 18.11 -7.27 45.17
C LEU A 295 18.27 -5.75 45.29
N TYR A 296 17.41 -5.09 46.06
CA TYR A 296 17.56 -3.67 46.36
C TYR A 296 18.90 -3.38 47.06
N GLY A 297 19.22 -4.12 48.12
CA GLY A 297 20.48 -3.95 48.84
C GLY A 297 21.71 -4.28 48.00
N SER A 298 21.60 -5.22 47.06
CA SER A 298 22.66 -5.53 46.09
C SER A 298 22.86 -4.41 45.06
N LEU A 299 21.79 -3.78 44.58
CA LEU A 299 21.88 -2.67 43.62
C LEU A 299 22.64 -1.46 44.18
N GLU A 300 22.44 -1.11 45.45
CA GLU A 300 23.15 0.02 46.08
C GLU A 300 24.66 -0.24 46.21
N LYS A 301 25.08 -1.51 46.21
CA LYS A 301 26.48 -1.92 46.34
C LYS A 301 27.14 -2.12 44.98
N GLU A 302 26.60 -3.04 44.20
CA GLU A 302 27.11 -3.39 42.87
C GLU A 302 25.99 -4.01 42.02
N ALA A 303 25.58 -3.33 40.96
CA ALA A 303 24.49 -3.77 40.09
C ALA A 303 24.72 -5.14 39.42
N SER A 304 25.98 -5.56 39.27
CA SER A 304 26.36 -6.89 38.75
C SER A 304 25.87 -8.04 39.65
N ILE A 305 25.85 -7.83 40.97
CA ILE A 305 25.37 -8.82 41.94
C ILE A 305 23.85 -8.97 41.82
N ALA A 306 23.14 -7.84 41.71
CA ALA A 306 21.69 -7.87 41.51
C ALA A 306 21.31 -8.58 40.20
N LEU A 307 22.09 -8.37 39.13
CA LEU A 307 21.89 -9.06 37.86
C LEU A 307 22.01 -10.59 37.98
N LYS A 308 22.91 -11.13 38.80
CA LYS A 308 23.01 -12.58 39.03
C LYS A 308 21.78 -13.13 39.76
N LEU A 309 21.27 -12.38 40.72
CA LEU A 309 20.15 -12.80 41.58
C LEU A 309 18.79 -12.66 40.90
N VAL A 310 18.67 -11.81 39.88
CA VAL A 310 17.39 -11.54 39.19
C VAL A 310 16.77 -12.78 38.57
N GLU A 311 17.59 -13.79 38.23
CA GLU A 311 17.09 -15.04 37.65
C GLU A 311 16.20 -15.85 38.59
N GLN A 312 16.34 -15.63 39.89
CA GLN A 312 15.56 -16.29 40.93
C GLN A 312 14.12 -15.78 41.03
N ILE A 313 13.78 -14.69 40.32
CA ILE A 313 12.41 -14.16 40.26
C ILE A 313 11.58 -15.04 39.33
N GLU A 314 10.47 -15.58 39.84
CA GLU A 314 9.55 -16.43 39.06
C GLU A 314 8.56 -15.61 38.24
N ASP A 315 8.11 -14.45 38.74
CA ASP A 315 7.20 -13.56 38.02
C ASP A 315 7.96 -12.74 36.95
N GLU A 316 7.62 -12.97 35.69
CA GLU A 316 8.28 -12.35 34.53
C GLU A 316 8.13 -10.82 34.52
N ILE A 317 6.99 -10.28 34.97
CA ILE A 317 6.74 -8.84 35.00
C ILE A 317 7.59 -8.19 36.09
N ILE A 318 7.69 -8.81 37.27
CA ILE A 318 8.59 -8.37 38.35
C ILE A 318 10.04 -8.47 37.87
N LYS A 319 10.43 -9.55 37.20
CA LYS A 319 11.77 -9.73 36.63
C LYS A 319 12.12 -8.58 35.68
N ILE A 320 11.25 -8.26 34.72
CA ILE A 320 11.45 -7.12 33.80
C ILE A 320 11.62 -5.80 34.55
N LYS A 321 10.78 -5.52 35.57
CA LYS A 321 10.87 -4.30 36.38
C LYS A 321 12.22 -4.18 37.09
N VAL A 322 12.71 -5.27 37.66
CA VAL A 322 14.04 -5.30 38.31
C VAL A 322 15.16 -5.13 37.30
N LEU A 323 15.08 -5.75 36.12
CA LEU A 323 16.05 -5.56 35.03
C LEU A 323 16.12 -4.09 34.59
N PHE A 324 14.99 -3.37 34.52
CA PHE A 324 14.99 -1.91 34.26
C PHE A 324 15.68 -1.10 35.37
N ASN A 325 15.51 -1.50 36.63
CA ASN A 325 16.25 -0.91 37.76
C ASN A 325 17.77 -1.17 37.66
N ILE A 326 18.18 -2.34 37.18
CA ILE A 326 19.60 -2.69 36.92
C ILE A 326 20.15 -1.85 35.75
N ILE A 327 19.43 -1.78 34.63
CA ILE A 327 19.79 -0.94 33.47
C ILE A 327 19.98 0.52 33.89
N LYS A 328 19.10 1.03 34.74
CA LYS A 328 19.21 2.38 35.29
C LYS A 328 20.53 2.58 36.04
N ASN A 329 20.90 1.67 36.94
CA ASN A 329 22.18 1.77 37.66
C ASN A 329 23.38 1.67 36.72
N PHE A 330 23.40 0.73 35.78
CA PHE A 330 24.50 0.64 34.81
C PHE A 330 24.60 1.88 33.93
N HIS A 331 23.48 2.49 33.54
CA HIS A 331 23.50 3.75 32.80
C HIS A 331 24.06 4.90 33.65
N GLU A 332 23.68 5.01 34.93
CA GLU A 332 24.23 5.99 35.87
C GLU A 332 25.73 5.77 36.13
N GLU A 333 26.21 4.53 36.10
CA GLU A 333 27.62 4.15 36.19
C GLU A 333 28.40 4.27 34.86
N ASN A 334 27.75 4.66 33.75
CA ASN A 334 28.28 4.69 32.38
C ASN A 334 28.83 3.33 31.87
N LYS A 335 28.21 2.22 32.28
CA LYS A 335 28.53 0.84 31.84
C LYS A 335 27.56 0.36 30.76
N GLU A 336 27.52 1.07 29.63
CA GLU A 336 26.53 0.84 28.56
C GLU A 336 26.68 -0.53 27.86
N ASP A 337 27.90 -1.06 27.82
CA ASP A 337 28.23 -2.38 27.28
C ASP A 337 27.48 -3.52 27.99
N LEU A 338 27.19 -3.34 29.28
CA LEU A 338 26.43 -4.30 30.09
C LEU A 338 24.91 -4.18 29.89
N ILE A 339 24.42 -3.10 29.28
CA ILE A 339 22.98 -2.84 29.10
C ILE A 339 22.40 -3.67 27.94
N LEU A 340 23.12 -3.75 26.81
CA LEU A 340 22.61 -4.42 25.60
C LEU A 340 22.20 -5.89 25.82
N PRO A 341 22.98 -6.74 26.53
CA PRO A 341 22.55 -8.10 26.84
C PRO A 341 21.25 -8.14 27.65
N ILE A 342 21.07 -7.19 28.57
CA ILE A 342 19.87 -7.10 29.42
C ILE A 342 18.64 -6.70 28.59
N LEU A 343 18.78 -5.74 27.67
CA LEU A 343 17.67 -5.37 26.77
C LEU A 343 17.23 -6.54 25.89
N LYS A 344 18.19 -7.34 25.42
CA LYS A 344 17.91 -8.57 24.65
C LYS A 344 17.22 -9.62 25.52
N GLN A 345 17.64 -9.76 26.77
CA GLN A 345 16.98 -10.64 27.73
C GLN A 345 15.53 -10.21 28.01
N ILE A 346 15.27 -8.91 28.23
CA ILE A 346 13.91 -8.37 28.40
C ILE A 346 13.05 -8.69 27.18
N ASN A 347 13.57 -8.48 25.96
CA ASN A 347 12.86 -8.83 24.73
C ASN A 347 12.54 -10.33 24.69
N GLN A 348 13.49 -11.21 25.03
CA GLN A 348 13.24 -12.65 25.04
C GLN A 348 12.17 -13.05 26.07
N ILE A 349 12.20 -12.47 27.27
CA ILE A 349 11.17 -12.71 28.30
C ILE A 349 9.79 -12.31 27.76
N ILE A 350 9.67 -11.10 27.19
CA ILE A 350 8.39 -10.59 26.70
C ILE A 350 7.88 -11.41 25.50
N LEU A 351 8.75 -11.73 24.54
CA LEU A 351 8.35 -12.38 23.29
C LEU A 351 8.08 -13.88 23.43
N ASN A 352 8.68 -14.55 24.40
CA ASN A 352 8.51 -15.99 24.62
C ASN A 352 7.51 -16.32 25.74
N SER A 353 6.99 -15.31 26.44
CA SER A 353 6.07 -15.51 27.56
C SER A 353 4.67 -15.92 27.07
N GLU A 354 4.10 -16.95 27.70
CA GLU A 354 2.68 -17.31 27.54
C GLU A 354 1.75 -16.43 28.40
N LYS A 355 2.31 -15.69 29.37
CA LYS A 355 1.57 -14.87 30.34
C LYS A 355 1.46 -13.41 29.93
N ILE A 356 2.44 -12.88 29.20
CA ILE A 356 2.50 -11.47 28.81
C ILE A 356 1.72 -11.26 27.51
N ILE A 357 0.61 -10.52 27.60
CA ILE A 357 -0.21 -10.18 26.43
C ILE A 357 -0.07 -8.68 26.15
N LEU A 358 0.75 -8.32 25.16
CA LEU A 358 1.03 -6.93 24.80
C LEU A 358 -0.21 -6.16 24.31
N SER A 359 -1.18 -6.85 23.71
CA SER A 359 -2.42 -6.25 23.20
C SER A 359 -3.51 -6.03 24.26
N GLU A 360 -3.28 -6.43 25.52
CA GLU A 360 -4.28 -6.29 26.57
C GLU A 360 -4.74 -4.82 26.72
N ARG A 361 -6.04 -4.61 26.95
CA ARG A 361 -6.65 -3.28 27.13
C ARG A 361 -6.36 -2.31 25.98
N LYS A 362 -6.33 -2.80 24.74
CA LYS A 362 -6.00 -2.01 23.55
C LYS A 362 -4.62 -1.34 23.70
N TYR A 363 -3.62 -2.13 24.08
CA TYR A 363 -2.23 -1.69 24.26
C TYR A 363 -2.01 -0.71 25.42
N ASN A 364 -3.03 -0.45 26.26
CA ASN A 364 -2.88 0.37 27.47
C ASN A 364 -2.60 -0.51 28.69
N ASN A 365 -1.45 -1.18 28.67
CA ASN A 365 -1.00 -2.03 29.77
C ASN A 365 0.50 -1.78 30.07
N PRO A 366 0.96 -2.01 31.32
CA PRO A 366 2.34 -1.72 31.70
C PRO A 366 3.38 -2.51 30.89
N THR A 367 3.09 -3.76 30.51
CA THR A 367 4.00 -4.62 29.76
C THR A 367 4.26 -4.11 28.34
N TYR A 368 3.25 -3.54 27.69
CA TYR A 368 3.39 -2.87 26.40
C TYR A 368 4.32 -1.66 26.48
N GLU A 369 4.16 -0.83 27.52
CA GLU A 369 5.04 0.33 27.75
C GLU A 369 6.48 -0.10 28.03
N TYR A 370 6.70 -1.12 28.88
CA TYR A 370 8.04 -1.67 29.10
C TYR A 370 8.67 -2.21 27.82
N PHE A 371 7.88 -2.88 26.95
CA PHE A 371 8.37 -3.38 25.68
C PHE A 371 8.79 -2.23 24.76
N LYS A 372 7.92 -1.23 24.56
CA LYS A 372 8.24 -0.04 23.74
C LYS A 372 9.48 0.69 24.21
N GLU A 373 9.57 0.94 25.52
CA GLU A 373 10.72 1.60 26.13
C GLU A 373 12.00 0.78 25.95
N ASN A 374 11.92 -0.55 26.07
CA ASN A 374 13.05 -1.44 25.83
C ASN A 374 13.53 -1.35 24.37
N ILE A 375 12.61 -1.36 23.40
CA ILE A 375 12.93 -1.18 21.98
C ILE A 375 13.51 0.21 21.70
N CYS A 376 12.99 1.26 22.35
CA CYS A 376 13.52 2.61 22.23
C CYS A 376 14.96 2.73 22.74
N ILE A 377 15.26 2.16 23.91
CA ILE A 377 16.63 2.14 24.47
C ILE A 377 17.55 1.33 23.55
N LEU A 378 17.06 0.20 23.01
CA LEU A 378 17.83 -0.64 22.09
C LEU A 378 18.16 0.09 20.78
N ALA A 379 17.20 0.82 20.21
CA ALA A 379 17.42 1.61 19.00
C ALA A 379 18.52 2.65 19.18
N GLU A 380 18.63 3.22 20.39
CA GLU A 380 19.60 4.26 20.72
C GLU A 380 20.99 3.71 21.06
N LEU A 381 21.08 2.59 21.80
CA LEU A 381 22.37 1.99 22.19
C LEU A 381 22.97 1.04 21.14
N ASP A 382 22.15 0.40 20.29
CA ASP A 382 22.61 -0.46 19.20
C ASP A 382 22.42 0.23 17.85
N CYS A 383 21.22 0.11 17.26
CA CYS A 383 20.79 0.91 16.11
C CYS A 383 19.27 0.76 15.85
N PRO A 384 18.63 1.71 15.13
CA PRO A 384 17.24 1.59 14.72
C PRO A 384 16.92 0.33 13.90
N GLU A 385 17.87 -0.18 13.11
CA GLU A 385 17.68 -1.39 12.31
C GLU A 385 17.50 -2.64 13.18
N THR A 386 18.23 -2.77 14.29
CA THR A 386 18.02 -3.88 15.24
C THR A 386 16.64 -3.78 15.87
N ALA A 387 16.21 -2.58 16.26
CA ALA A 387 14.88 -2.35 16.82
C ALA A 387 13.77 -2.71 15.81
N ASP A 388 13.91 -2.27 14.55
CA ASP A 388 12.98 -2.61 13.46
C ASP A 388 12.92 -4.12 13.21
N LYS A 389 14.04 -4.84 13.24
CA LYS A 389 14.06 -6.31 13.11
C LYS A 389 13.26 -7.01 14.20
N ILE A 390 13.31 -6.50 15.44
CA ILE A 390 12.52 -7.07 16.55
C ILE A 390 11.03 -6.80 16.33
N ILE A 391 10.67 -5.59 15.90
CA ILE A 391 9.29 -5.23 15.55
C ILE A 391 8.80 -6.11 14.39
N GLY A 392 9.60 -6.26 13.33
CA GLY A 392 9.32 -7.10 12.17
C GLY A 392 9.17 -8.59 12.51
N GLY A 393 9.85 -9.06 13.55
CA GLY A 393 9.74 -10.44 14.05
C GLY A 393 8.45 -10.75 14.83
N LEU A 394 7.61 -9.75 15.11
CA LEU A 394 6.32 -9.94 15.78
C LEU A 394 5.32 -10.65 14.86
N SER A 395 4.64 -11.67 15.40
CA SER A 395 3.66 -12.48 14.66
C SER A 395 2.36 -11.75 14.34
N SER A 396 1.97 -10.75 15.14
CA SER A 396 0.75 -9.96 14.93
C SER A 396 1.05 -8.69 14.12
N ASP A 397 0.41 -8.56 12.96
CA ASP A 397 0.51 -7.37 12.13
C ASP A 397 -0.04 -6.12 12.84
N GLU A 398 -1.16 -6.24 13.57
CA GLU A 398 -1.75 -5.13 14.33
C GLU A 398 -0.79 -4.66 15.45
N LEU A 399 -0.16 -5.58 16.18
CA LEU A 399 0.84 -5.22 17.19
C LEU A 399 2.05 -4.54 16.55
N ARG A 400 2.52 -5.05 15.40
CA ARG A 400 3.64 -4.49 14.64
C ARG A 400 3.35 -3.05 14.22
N GLU A 401 2.19 -2.80 13.63
CA GLU A 401 1.75 -1.46 13.21
C GLU A 401 1.64 -0.49 14.39
N ASN A 402 1.05 -0.91 15.51
CA ASN A 402 0.92 -0.05 16.68
C ASN A 402 2.27 0.32 17.28
N ILE A 403 3.20 -0.63 17.42
CA ILE A 403 4.54 -0.34 17.93
C ILE A 403 5.32 0.53 16.95
N ALA A 404 5.26 0.24 15.65
CA ALA A 404 5.94 1.03 14.64
C ALA A 404 5.44 2.48 14.60
N LYS A 405 4.13 2.69 14.82
CA LYS A 405 3.52 4.01 14.95
C LYS A 405 3.97 4.73 16.21
N ASP A 406 3.97 4.04 17.35
CA ASP A 406 4.35 4.64 18.64
C ASP A 406 5.84 4.98 18.71
N LEU A 407 6.69 4.22 18.02
CA LEU A 407 8.14 4.43 17.93
C LEU A 407 8.56 5.09 16.61
N PHE A 408 7.62 5.77 15.93
CA PHE A 408 7.89 6.30 14.60
C PHE A 408 9.08 7.26 14.58
N ASN A 409 9.13 8.19 15.53
CA ASN A 409 10.15 9.24 15.53
C ASN A 409 11.54 8.71 15.92
N GLU A 410 11.57 7.57 16.61
CA GLU A 410 12.77 6.91 17.11
C GLU A 410 13.39 6.02 16.03
N ILE A 411 12.55 5.28 15.29
CA ILE A 411 13.00 4.23 14.37
C ILE A 411 12.87 4.63 12.91
N TYR A 412 11.86 5.42 12.54
CA TYR A 412 11.49 5.65 11.14
C TYR A 412 11.54 7.14 10.74
N GLU A 413 11.61 7.36 9.43
CA GLU A 413 11.45 8.65 8.80
C GLU A 413 10.76 8.54 7.45
N MET A 414 10.14 9.64 7.02
CA MET A 414 9.58 9.75 5.68
C MET A 414 10.63 10.36 4.76
N VAL A 415 11.01 9.62 3.72
CA VAL A 415 11.94 10.07 2.69
C VAL A 415 11.26 10.13 1.33
N ASP A 416 11.66 11.12 0.53
CA ASP A 416 11.22 11.26 -0.85
C ASP A 416 12.02 10.28 -1.72
N GLU A 417 11.34 9.28 -2.29
CA GLU A 417 11.92 8.32 -3.23
C GLU A 417 11.50 8.67 -4.66
N LYS A 418 12.47 8.74 -5.57
CA LYS A 418 12.21 8.93 -7.00
C LYS A 418 11.84 7.58 -7.62
N LYS A 419 10.65 7.50 -8.20
CA LYS A 419 10.16 6.33 -8.97
C LYS A 419 9.83 6.73 -10.40
N THR A 420 9.80 5.75 -11.28
CA THR A 420 9.42 5.94 -12.68
C THR A 420 8.18 5.10 -13.01
N LYS A 421 7.35 5.60 -13.92
CA LYS A 421 6.22 4.85 -14.51
C LYS A 421 6.02 5.25 -15.97
N ILE A 422 5.37 4.40 -16.74
CA ILE A 422 5.01 4.69 -18.14
C ILE A 422 3.57 5.19 -18.16
N GLU A 423 3.33 6.36 -18.75
CA GLU A 423 2.00 6.95 -18.94
C GLU A 423 1.66 7.09 -20.43
N PRO A 424 0.46 6.64 -20.89
CA PRO A 424 0.03 6.83 -22.26
C PRO A 424 -0.50 8.26 -22.47
N ILE A 425 0.12 9.02 -23.37
CA ILE A 425 -0.28 10.39 -23.74
C ILE A 425 -0.81 10.37 -25.17
N GLY A 426 -2.07 10.75 -25.38
CA GLY A 426 -2.68 10.80 -26.72
C GLY A 426 -1.96 11.79 -27.65
N GLN A 427 -1.55 11.33 -28.83
CA GLN A 427 -0.85 12.13 -29.84
C GLN A 427 -1.63 12.29 -31.15
N PHE A 428 -2.53 11.34 -31.45
CA PHE A 428 -3.35 11.36 -32.66
C PHE A 428 -4.68 10.67 -32.40
N SER A 429 -5.76 11.24 -32.94
CA SER A 429 -7.08 10.61 -32.99
C SER A 429 -7.81 11.07 -34.24
N GLN A 430 -8.16 10.13 -35.11
CA GLN A 430 -8.96 10.38 -36.32
C GLN A 430 -9.98 9.26 -36.48
N PHE A 431 -11.14 9.58 -37.04
CA PHE A 431 -12.07 8.56 -37.49
C PHE A 431 -12.54 8.82 -38.93
N TYR A 432 -13.01 7.75 -39.56
CA TYR A 432 -13.56 7.71 -40.91
C TYR A 432 -14.91 7.00 -40.86
N VAL A 433 -15.88 7.50 -41.61
CA VAL A 433 -17.19 6.86 -41.82
C VAL A 433 -17.26 6.42 -43.28
N LEU A 434 -17.69 5.19 -43.49
CA LEU A 434 -17.65 4.49 -44.77
C LEU A 434 -18.99 3.80 -44.99
N ASN A 435 -19.51 3.84 -46.22
CA ASN A 435 -20.68 3.04 -46.56
C ASN A 435 -20.26 1.58 -46.74
N THR A 436 -20.98 0.65 -46.12
CA THR A 436 -20.66 -0.78 -46.08
C THR A 436 -21.82 -1.60 -46.65
N TYR A 437 -21.47 -2.68 -47.36
CA TYR A 437 -22.46 -3.61 -47.91
C TYR A 437 -21.95 -5.05 -47.89
N THR A 438 -22.76 -5.93 -47.30
CA THR A 438 -22.49 -7.33 -46.98
C THR A 438 -23.51 -8.28 -47.60
N SER A 439 -24.74 -7.82 -47.87
CA SER A 439 -25.85 -8.68 -48.31
C SER A 439 -25.76 -9.11 -49.78
N ASN A 440 -25.60 -10.41 -50.08
CA ASN A 440 -25.67 -11.00 -51.43
C ASN A 440 -24.89 -10.21 -52.50
N ILE A 441 -23.56 -10.25 -52.41
CA ILE A 441 -22.68 -9.54 -53.34
C ILE A 441 -22.66 -10.26 -54.69
N SER A 442 -23.42 -9.73 -55.65
CA SER A 442 -23.37 -10.13 -57.05
C SER A 442 -22.18 -9.48 -57.77
N ASN A 443 -21.83 -9.99 -58.96
CA ASN A 443 -20.79 -9.40 -59.80
C ASN A 443 -21.13 -7.93 -60.15
N GLU A 444 -22.40 -7.62 -60.36
CA GLU A 444 -22.88 -6.26 -60.63
C GLU A 444 -22.63 -5.32 -59.45
N ILE A 445 -22.80 -5.78 -58.20
CA ILE A 445 -22.50 -4.97 -57.00
C ILE A 445 -21.00 -4.79 -56.81
N GLN A 446 -20.19 -5.80 -57.12
CA GLN A 446 -18.73 -5.67 -57.11
C GLN A 446 -18.27 -4.64 -58.14
N ASN A 447 -18.74 -4.76 -59.39
CA ASN A 447 -18.41 -3.82 -60.46
C ASN A 447 -18.86 -2.40 -60.14
N PHE A 448 -20.09 -2.24 -59.62
CA PHE A 448 -20.60 -0.97 -59.11
C PHE A 448 -19.65 -0.33 -58.10
N SER A 449 -19.18 -1.11 -57.12
CA SER A 449 -18.29 -0.60 -56.08
C SER A 449 -16.89 -0.28 -56.65
N LEU A 450 -16.37 -1.12 -57.55
CA LEU A 450 -15.04 -0.99 -58.17
C LEU A 450 -14.90 0.25 -59.05
N ILE A 451 -15.96 0.64 -59.76
CA ILE A 451 -15.93 1.86 -60.58
C ILE A 451 -16.14 3.14 -59.76
N GLY A 452 -16.37 3.03 -58.45
CA GLY A 452 -16.62 4.17 -57.56
C GLY A 452 -18.10 4.49 -57.33
N GLY A 453 -18.99 3.55 -57.60
CA GLY A 453 -20.40 3.67 -57.28
C GLY A 453 -20.65 3.77 -55.78
N ASN A 454 -21.66 4.56 -55.39
CA ASN A 454 -22.06 4.69 -53.99
C ASN A 454 -23.55 4.97 -53.83
N VAL A 455 -24.08 4.68 -52.63
CA VAL A 455 -25.48 4.84 -52.26
C VAL A 455 -25.57 5.42 -50.87
N SER A 456 -26.58 6.25 -50.59
CA SER A 456 -26.82 6.82 -49.27
C SER A 456 -27.05 5.76 -48.20
N ASN A 457 -26.58 6.04 -46.98
CA ASN A 457 -26.66 5.09 -45.87
C ASN A 457 -28.10 4.69 -45.49
N ASN A 458 -29.09 5.58 -45.57
CA ASN A 458 -30.48 5.23 -45.29
C ASN A 458 -30.99 4.11 -46.21
N VAL A 459 -30.67 4.19 -47.50
CA VAL A 459 -31.01 3.15 -48.49
C VAL A 459 -30.28 1.85 -48.18
N LEU A 460 -28.97 1.90 -47.88
CA LEU A 460 -28.19 0.72 -47.49
C LEU A 460 -28.72 0.06 -46.21
N ALA A 461 -29.19 0.86 -45.25
CA ALA A 461 -29.80 0.39 -44.00
C ALA A 461 -31.26 -0.07 -44.17
N GLY A 462 -31.84 0.00 -45.37
CA GLY A 462 -33.22 -0.37 -45.65
C GLY A 462 -34.26 0.62 -45.12
N ASN A 463 -33.87 1.86 -44.85
CA ASN A 463 -34.75 2.96 -44.47
C ASN A 463 -35.13 3.80 -45.70
N PHE A 464 -36.36 3.61 -46.16
CA PHE A 464 -36.89 4.23 -47.37
C PHE A 464 -37.77 5.46 -47.12
N ASN A 465 -37.71 6.06 -45.91
CA ASN A 465 -38.49 7.24 -45.57
C ASN A 465 -37.85 8.54 -46.10
N PHE A 466 -37.72 8.68 -47.42
CA PHE A 466 -37.21 9.90 -48.08
C PHE A 466 -38.14 10.34 -49.21
N ASN A 467 -38.33 11.64 -49.40
CA ASN A 467 -39.19 12.18 -50.47
C ASN A 467 -38.39 12.58 -51.72
N ILE A 468 -37.05 12.49 -51.65
CA ILE A 468 -36.13 12.91 -52.71
C ILE A 468 -35.01 11.90 -52.85
N ALA A 469 -34.71 11.53 -54.09
CA ALA A 469 -33.53 10.76 -54.45
C ALA A 469 -32.71 11.49 -55.52
N LEU A 470 -31.42 11.69 -55.27
CA LEU A 470 -30.47 12.21 -56.25
C LEU A 470 -29.77 11.04 -56.94
N LEU A 471 -29.99 10.87 -58.24
CA LEU A 471 -29.32 9.83 -59.04
C LEU A 471 -28.34 10.50 -59.99
N SER A 472 -27.05 10.26 -59.81
CA SER A 472 -26.03 10.68 -60.79
C SER A 472 -25.55 9.47 -61.55
N LEU A 473 -25.80 9.44 -62.86
CA LEU A 473 -25.43 8.31 -63.74
C LEU A 473 -24.31 8.66 -64.72
N PHE A 474 -23.80 9.90 -64.65
CA PHE A 474 -22.78 10.42 -65.57
C PHE A 474 -21.39 10.35 -64.95
N SER A 475 -20.35 10.26 -65.79
CA SER A 475 -18.97 10.45 -65.34
C SER A 475 -18.56 11.91 -65.37
N PHE A 476 -17.67 12.23 -64.43
CA PHE A 476 -17.02 13.52 -64.34
C PHE A 476 -15.52 13.31 -64.16
N ASN A 477 -14.72 14.29 -64.57
CA ASN A 477 -13.27 14.30 -64.31
C ASN A 477 -12.92 14.55 -62.82
N PHE A 478 -13.92 14.56 -61.95
CA PHE A 478 -13.83 14.80 -60.51
C PHE A 478 -14.89 13.95 -59.78
N SER A 479 -14.69 13.68 -58.49
CA SER A 479 -15.69 12.95 -57.70
C SER A 479 -16.73 13.90 -57.11
N ILE A 480 -18.00 13.67 -57.41
CA ILE A 480 -19.14 14.38 -56.81
C ILE A 480 -19.56 13.80 -55.45
N PHE A 481 -19.05 12.61 -55.10
CA PHE A 481 -19.46 11.91 -53.89
C PHE A 481 -19.21 12.73 -52.61
N PRO A 482 -18.02 13.32 -52.37
CA PRO A 482 -17.79 14.09 -51.14
C PRO A 482 -18.76 15.26 -50.98
N LEU A 483 -19.15 15.89 -52.10
CA LEU A 483 -20.10 16.99 -52.12
C LEU A 483 -21.51 16.51 -51.74
N ILE A 484 -21.99 15.45 -52.39
CA ILE A 484 -23.33 14.88 -52.17
C ILE A 484 -23.44 14.26 -50.77
N ASP A 485 -22.46 13.48 -50.34
CA ASP A 485 -22.46 12.78 -49.05
C ASP A 485 -22.39 13.77 -47.87
N ARG A 486 -21.62 14.86 -48.02
CA ARG A 486 -21.61 15.94 -47.02
C ARG A 486 -22.98 16.59 -46.89
N VAL A 487 -23.65 16.91 -47.99
CA VAL A 487 -25.02 17.47 -47.94
C VAL A 487 -25.99 16.45 -47.34
N TYR A 488 -25.95 15.18 -47.76
CA TYR A 488 -26.76 14.11 -47.21
C TYR A 488 -26.58 13.98 -45.69
N SER A 489 -25.34 13.92 -45.21
CA SER A 489 -25.03 13.81 -43.79
C SER A 489 -25.52 15.04 -43.02
N GLU A 490 -25.24 16.25 -43.50
CA GLU A 490 -25.71 17.47 -42.82
C GLU A 490 -27.24 17.57 -42.77
N LEU A 491 -27.97 17.13 -43.80
CA LEU A 491 -29.44 17.15 -43.81
C LEU A 491 -30.05 16.06 -42.94
N ALA A 492 -29.48 14.85 -42.97
CA ALA A 492 -29.94 13.74 -42.14
C ALA A 492 -29.78 14.01 -40.63
N TYR A 493 -28.76 14.77 -40.22
CA TYR A 493 -28.53 15.13 -38.82
C TYR A 493 -29.26 16.40 -38.37
N ASN A 494 -29.41 17.41 -39.23
CA ASN A 494 -29.92 18.74 -38.84
C ASN A 494 -31.38 19.00 -39.25
N SER A 495 -32.03 18.08 -39.95
CA SER A 495 -33.42 18.24 -40.38
C SER A 495 -34.18 16.92 -40.35
N ASP A 496 -35.50 16.96 -40.14
CA ASP A 496 -36.38 15.80 -40.31
C ASP A 496 -36.53 15.38 -41.79
N LYS A 497 -35.79 16.03 -42.71
CA LYS A 497 -35.87 15.79 -44.15
C LYS A 497 -34.84 14.74 -44.55
N SER A 498 -35.31 13.53 -44.85
CA SER A 498 -34.46 12.48 -45.41
C SER A 498 -34.38 12.62 -46.93
N ILE A 499 -33.15 12.62 -47.47
CA ILE A 499 -32.87 12.45 -48.90
C ILE A 499 -32.14 11.12 -49.11
N ALA A 500 -32.21 10.58 -50.31
CA ALA A 500 -31.37 9.49 -50.76
C ALA A 500 -30.46 9.94 -51.90
N TYR A 501 -29.34 9.25 -52.10
CA TYR A 501 -28.54 9.39 -53.31
C TYR A 501 -28.06 8.04 -53.84
N TYR A 502 -27.81 8.01 -55.13
CA TYR A 502 -27.16 6.92 -55.84
C TYR A 502 -26.23 7.53 -56.89
N ILE A 503 -24.97 7.11 -56.88
CA ILE A 503 -23.93 7.59 -57.78
C ILE A 503 -23.41 6.38 -58.55
N PHE A 504 -23.46 6.48 -59.87
CA PHE A 504 -22.86 5.56 -60.81
C PHE A 504 -22.01 6.36 -61.80
N PRO A 505 -20.67 6.30 -61.70
CA PRO A 505 -19.79 7.01 -62.63
C PRO A 505 -19.68 6.20 -63.94
N SER A 506 -20.50 6.52 -64.94
CA SER A 506 -20.49 5.83 -66.24
C SER A 506 -19.16 6.02 -66.99
N ILE A 507 -18.44 4.94 -67.27
CA ILE A 507 -17.16 4.93 -67.97
C ILE A 507 -17.31 4.58 -69.48
N SER A 508 -18.42 3.97 -69.87
CA SER A 508 -18.69 3.56 -71.27
C SER A 508 -19.98 4.15 -71.86
N ASP A 509 -20.44 5.28 -71.32
CA ASP A 509 -21.63 6.01 -71.78
C ASP A 509 -22.88 5.12 -71.90
N HIS A 510 -23.14 4.36 -70.83
CA HIS A 510 -24.34 3.54 -70.69
C HIS A 510 -24.49 2.47 -71.79
N ASP A 511 -23.43 1.73 -72.08
CA ASP A 511 -23.52 0.51 -72.88
C ASP A 511 -24.45 -0.56 -72.23
N GLU A 512 -24.67 -1.67 -72.91
CA GLU A 512 -25.57 -2.72 -72.42
C GLU A 512 -25.13 -3.31 -71.06
N GLU A 513 -23.83 -3.35 -70.78
CA GLU A 513 -23.28 -3.86 -69.53
C GLU A 513 -23.49 -2.87 -68.38
N GLU A 514 -23.19 -1.58 -68.58
CA GLU A 514 -23.46 -0.54 -67.58
C GLU A 514 -24.94 -0.41 -67.27
N VAL A 515 -25.80 -0.44 -68.30
CA VAL A 515 -27.26 -0.42 -68.14
C VAL A 515 -27.71 -1.59 -67.28
N ARG A 516 -27.18 -2.79 -67.50
CA ARG A 516 -27.47 -3.98 -66.68
C ARG A 516 -27.03 -3.78 -65.22
N ILE A 517 -25.83 -3.24 -64.98
CA ILE A 517 -25.32 -2.98 -63.63
C ILE A 517 -26.18 -1.93 -62.92
N ILE A 518 -26.48 -0.81 -63.58
CA ILE A 518 -27.33 0.27 -63.06
C ILE A 518 -28.71 -0.29 -62.68
N GLN A 519 -29.36 -1.02 -63.59
CA GLN A 519 -30.68 -1.62 -63.34
C GLN A 519 -30.65 -2.59 -62.16
N HIS A 520 -29.65 -3.48 -62.11
CA HIS A 520 -29.52 -4.48 -61.06
C HIS A 520 -29.31 -3.81 -59.70
N THR A 521 -28.36 -2.88 -59.61
CA THR A 521 -27.98 -2.24 -58.35
C THR A 521 -29.01 -1.25 -57.85
N LEU A 522 -29.65 -0.45 -58.72
CA LEU A 522 -30.77 0.41 -58.32
C LEU A 522 -31.94 -0.40 -57.75
N LYS A 523 -32.37 -1.47 -58.44
CA LYS A 523 -33.42 -2.36 -57.93
C LYS A 523 -33.03 -2.98 -56.59
N ARG A 524 -31.78 -3.42 -56.48
CA ARG A 524 -31.28 -4.08 -55.27
C ARG A 524 -31.21 -3.15 -54.06
N PHE A 525 -30.67 -1.95 -54.24
CA PHE A 525 -30.46 -0.99 -53.15
C PHE A 525 -31.75 -0.25 -52.81
N VAL A 526 -32.41 0.35 -53.81
CA VAL A 526 -33.53 1.27 -53.60
C VAL A 526 -34.85 0.53 -53.36
N GLN A 527 -34.98 -0.71 -53.84
CA GLN A 527 -36.17 -1.58 -53.64
C GLN A 527 -37.48 -0.80 -53.86
N PRO A 528 -37.74 -0.28 -55.08
CA PRO A 528 -38.86 0.63 -55.35
C PRO A 528 -40.22 0.13 -54.84
N GLU A 529 -40.43 -1.18 -54.81
CA GLU A 529 -41.62 -1.84 -54.27
C GLU A 529 -41.86 -1.63 -52.77
N ARG A 530 -40.85 -1.21 -52.00
CA ARG A 530 -40.94 -0.94 -50.55
C ARG A 530 -41.19 0.53 -50.23
N ILE A 531 -41.14 1.41 -51.22
CA ILE A 531 -41.36 2.86 -51.06
C ILE A 531 -42.87 3.15 -51.19
N THR A 532 -43.48 3.70 -50.14
CA THR A 532 -44.93 3.96 -50.07
C THR A 532 -45.29 5.43 -50.18
N ASN A 533 -44.34 6.34 -49.94
CA ASN A 533 -44.49 7.78 -50.05
C ASN A 533 -44.19 8.28 -51.49
N GLN A 534 -44.59 9.52 -51.78
CA GLN A 534 -44.22 10.16 -53.05
C GLN A 534 -42.73 10.55 -53.04
N VAL A 535 -42.01 10.14 -54.09
CA VAL A 535 -40.57 10.39 -54.23
C VAL A 535 -40.28 11.09 -55.55
N ARG A 536 -39.58 12.22 -55.45
CA ARG A 536 -38.99 12.90 -56.61
C ARG A 536 -37.58 12.37 -56.85
N ILE A 537 -37.34 11.86 -58.04
CA ILE A 537 -36.07 11.32 -58.49
C ILE A 537 -35.43 12.36 -59.37
N PHE A 538 -34.36 12.99 -58.88
CA PHE A 538 -33.58 13.94 -59.65
C PHE A 538 -32.44 13.19 -60.34
N ASN A 539 -32.53 13.04 -61.66
CA ASN A 539 -31.42 12.60 -62.49
C ASN A 539 -30.45 13.77 -62.63
N LEU A 540 -29.39 13.74 -61.82
CA LEU A 540 -28.44 14.81 -61.61
C LEU A 540 -27.30 14.71 -62.62
N ASP A 541 -27.06 15.80 -63.33
CA ASP A 541 -25.91 15.99 -64.22
C ASP A 541 -25.23 17.33 -63.93
N PHE A 542 -23.96 17.45 -64.32
CA PHE A 542 -23.20 18.68 -64.24
C PHE A 542 -22.61 19.11 -65.59
N ILE A 543 -22.80 20.37 -65.94
CA ILE A 543 -22.25 20.99 -67.15
C ILE A 543 -21.21 22.05 -66.82
N GLN A 544 -20.41 22.41 -67.84
CA GLN A 544 -19.39 23.45 -67.73
C GLN A 544 -19.92 24.79 -67.21
N TYR A 545 -19.02 25.60 -66.66
CA TYR A 545 -19.30 26.93 -66.12
C TYR A 545 -20.07 27.82 -67.11
N LEU A 546 -21.10 28.52 -66.60
CA LEU A 546 -21.94 29.45 -67.35
C LEU A 546 -21.78 30.91 -66.85
N GLY A 547 -20.86 31.14 -65.91
CA GLY A 547 -20.56 32.46 -65.31
C GLY A 547 -21.42 32.79 -64.09
N LYS A 548 -22.47 32.01 -63.84
CA LYS A 548 -23.34 32.10 -62.66
C LYS A 548 -23.92 30.70 -62.36
N PRO A 549 -24.06 30.28 -61.09
CA PRO A 549 -24.71 29.01 -60.77
C PRO A 549 -26.07 28.90 -61.45
N THR A 550 -26.22 27.90 -62.32
CA THR A 550 -27.39 27.74 -63.17
C THR A 550 -27.99 26.35 -62.97
N VAL A 551 -29.29 26.31 -62.71
CA VAL A 551 -30.12 25.12 -62.58
C VAL A 551 -30.97 24.99 -63.83
N ILE A 552 -30.86 23.89 -64.54
CA ILE A 552 -31.74 23.55 -65.67
C ILE A 552 -32.62 22.37 -65.22
N LEU A 553 -33.93 22.57 -65.32
CA LEU A 553 -34.93 21.59 -64.97
C LEU A 553 -35.67 21.12 -66.22
N SER A 554 -35.85 19.81 -66.33
CA SER A 554 -36.72 19.20 -67.34
C SER A 554 -37.46 18.01 -66.72
N SER A 555 -38.74 17.82 -67.06
CA SER A 555 -39.53 16.69 -66.56
C SER A 555 -40.69 16.40 -67.51
N ILE A 556 -41.17 15.16 -67.45
CA ILE A 556 -42.42 14.75 -68.11
C ILE A 556 -43.64 15.19 -67.27
N SER A 557 -43.45 15.69 -66.04
CA SER A 557 -44.52 16.07 -65.10
C SER A 557 -44.77 17.59 -65.02
N GLU A 558 -46.01 17.98 -64.71
CA GLU A 558 -46.46 19.39 -64.59
C GLU A 558 -45.89 20.15 -63.37
N GLU A 559 -45.08 19.51 -62.52
CA GLU A 559 -44.63 20.08 -61.23
C GLU A 559 -43.39 21.01 -61.31
N LEU A 560 -42.82 21.24 -62.50
CA LEU A 560 -41.58 22.02 -62.66
C LEU A 560 -41.70 23.46 -62.14
N ASN A 561 -42.86 24.10 -62.32
CA ASN A 561 -43.09 25.47 -61.84
C ASN A 561 -43.07 25.56 -60.31
N THR A 562 -43.54 24.53 -59.62
CA THR A 562 -43.49 24.44 -58.15
C THR A 562 -42.05 24.30 -57.67
N ILE A 563 -41.25 23.45 -58.31
CA ILE A 563 -39.83 23.27 -57.99
C ILE A 563 -39.06 24.57 -58.24
N LYS A 564 -39.25 25.20 -59.40
CA LYS A 564 -38.65 26.50 -59.74
C LYS A 564 -38.99 27.57 -58.70
N SER A 565 -40.25 27.66 -58.29
CA SER A 565 -40.68 28.64 -57.28
C SER A 565 -39.98 28.43 -55.93
N LYS A 566 -39.82 27.18 -55.48
CA LYS A 566 -39.07 26.86 -54.25
C LYS A 566 -37.61 27.28 -54.37
N ILE A 567 -36.94 26.93 -55.47
CA ILE A 567 -35.53 27.30 -55.72
C ILE A 567 -35.36 28.81 -55.70
N ILE A 568 -36.18 29.55 -56.44
CA ILE A 568 -36.12 31.03 -56.49
C ILE A 568 -36.42 31.65 -55.12
N SER A 569 -37.37 31.11 -54.35
CA SER A 569 -37.70 31.65 -53.03
C SER A 569 -36.53 31.57 -52.04
N ASN A 570 -35.75 30.48 -52.10
CA ASN A 570 -34.65 30.22 -51.18
C ASN A 570 -33.33 30.82 -51.65
N LEU A 571 -33.02 30.71 -52.94
CA LEU A 571 -31.73 31.12 -53.51
C LEU A 571 -31.77 32.50 -54.17
N LYS A 572 -32.95 33.03 -54.50
CA LYS A 572 -33.14 34.35 -55.10
C LYS A 572 -32.20 34.57 -56.29
N ASP A 573 -31.53 35.72 -56.33
CA ASP A 573 -30.64 36.13 -57.42
C ASP A 573 -29.29 35.40 -57.41
N SER A 574 -29.01 34.51 -56.45
CA SER A 574 -27.74 33.75 -56.42
C SER A 574 -27.64 32.69 -57.52
N VAL A 575 -28.78 32.26 -58.08
CA VAL A 575 -28.84 31.24 -59.15
C VAL A 575 -29.67 31.70 -60.35
N ASN A 576 -29.40 31.13 -61.52
CA ASN A 576 -30.31 31.16 -62.67
C ASN A 576 -31.11 29.87 -62.71
N VAL A 577 -32.42 29.94 -62.98
CA VAL A 577 -33.27 28.75 -63.09
C VAL A 577 -33.97 28.71 -64.45
N ILE A 578 -33.61 27.73 -65.26
CA ILE A 578 -34.10 27.51 -66.61
C ILE A 578 -35.01 26.27 -66.61
N ILE A 579 -36.16 26.37 -67.27
CA ILE A 579 -36.98 25.20 -67.60
C ILE A 579 -36.76 24.94 -69.09
N ASP A 580 -36.26 23.75 -69.42
CA ASP A 580 -35.95 23.33 -70.79
C ASP A 580 -36.66 22.01 -71.09
N ASP A 581 -37.83 22.13 -71.70
CA ASP A 581 -38.67 20.99 -72.09
C ASP A 581 -38.30 20.41 -73.46
N ASP A 582 -37.24 20.91 -74.11
CA ASP A 582 -36.84 20.49 -75.45
C ASP A 582 -35.57 19.64 -75.42
N LEU A 583 -34.45 20.18 -74.92
CA LEU A 583 -33.13 19.56 -75.06
C LEU A 583 -32.88 18.42 -74.06
N PHE A 584 -33.50 18.50 -72.89
CA PHE A 584 -33.29 17.56 -71.77
C PHE A 584 -34.53 16.71 -71.47
N LYS A 585 -35.51 16.65 -72.39
CA LYS A 585 -36.74 15.87 -72.20
C LYS A 585 -36.61 14.46 -72.78
N GLY A 586 -36.69 13.46 -71.91
CA GLY A 586 -36.59 12.03 -72.29
C GLY A 586 -35.15 11.53 -72.45
N GLY A 587 -34.97 10.46 -73.22
CA GLY A 587 -33.67 9.84 -73.49
C GLY A 587 -33.49 8.48 -72.79
N LYS A 588 -32.50 7.69 -73.24
CA LYS A 588 -32.28 6.31 -72.77
C LYS A 588 -32.17 6.20 -71.25
N THR A 589 -31.51 7.17 -70.61
CA THR A 589 -31.36 7.22 -69.15
C THR A 589 -32.72 7.42 -68.45
N VAL A 590 -33.55 8.35 -68.94
CA VAL A 590 -34.89 8.60 -68.40
C VAL A 590 -35.82 7.42 -68.64
N ASP A 591 -35.77 6.82 -69.82
CA ASP A 591 -36.57 5.63 -70.16
C ASP A 591 -36.18 4.44 -69.25
N ASN A 592 -34.88 4.26 -69.02
CA ASN A 592 -34.37 3.23 -68.13
C ASN A 592 -34.80 3.47 -66.67
N LEU A 593 -34.66 4.69 -66.16
CA LEU A 593 -35.13 5.06 -64.82
C LEU A 593 -36.66 4.84 -64.68
N THR A 594 -37.44 5.20 -65.70
CA THR A 594 -38.90 4.99 -65.71
C THR A 594 -39.27 3.51 -65.64
N SER A 595 -38.46 2.63 -66.25
CA SER A 595 -38.66 1.18 -66.18
C SER A 595 -38.36 0.59 -64.79
N ILE A 596 -37.46 1.21 -64.03
CA ILE A 596 -37.10 0.78 -62.67
C ILE A 596 -38.10 1.34 -61.66
N PHE A 597 -38.42 2.63 -61.76
CA PHE A 597 -39.29 3.36 -60.85
C PHE A 597 -40.70 3.45 -61.43
N TYR A 598 -41.37 2.29 -61.49
CA TYR A 598 -42.73 2.18 -62.00
C TYR A 598 -43.76 2.57 -60.93
N GLY A 599 -44.76 3.37 -61.32
CA GLY A 599 -45.86 3.79 -60.45
C GLY A 599 -45.99 5.31 -60.29
N ASN A 600 -47.19 5.76 -59.90
CA ASN A 600 -47.52 7.18 -59.81
C ASN A 600 -46.82 7.92 -58.66
N GLN A 601 -46.28 7.18 -57.69
CA GLN A 601 -45.56 7.70 -56.55
C GLN A 601 -44.16 8.23 -56.91
N PHE A 602 -43.59 7.82 -58.05
CA PHE A 602 -42.28 8.29 -58.50
C PHE A 602 -42.43 9.40 -59.55
N LYS A 603 -41.68 10.49 -59.38
CA LYS A 603 -41.62 11.60 -60.35
C LYS A 603 -40.17 11.83 -60.75
N ILE A 604 -39.85 11.58 -62.01
CA ILE A 604 -38.48 11.77 -62.53
C ILE A 604 -38.34 13.20 -63.06
N VAL A 605 -37.28 13.87 -62.60
CA VAL A 605 -36.91 15.24 -62.99
C VAL A 605 -35.43 15.21 -63.38
N ASN A 606 -35.10 15.67 -64.58
CA ASN A 606 -33.72 15.93 -64.96
C ASN A 606 -33.29 17.25 -64.31
N LEU A 607 -32.17 17.19 -63.59
CA LEU A 607 -31.57 18.30 -62.86
C LEU A 607 -30.14 18.49 -63.36
N VAL A 608 -29.93 19.49 -64.19
CA VAL A 608 -28.59 19.79 -64.71
C VAL A 608 -28.07 21.04 -64.00
N LEU A 609 -26.90 20.92 -63.39
CA LEU A 609 -26.25 22.00 -62.64
C LEU A 609 -24.98 22.45 -63.34
N SER A 610 -24.68 23.74 -63.33
CA SER A 610 -23.39 24.22 -63.80
C SER A 610 -22.28 23.98 -62.75
N TYR A 611 -21.02 23.86 -63.17
CA TYR A 611 -19.89 23.54 -62.28
C TYR A 611 -19.66 24.56 -61.15
N GLU A 612 -20.25 25.76 -61.19
CA GLU A 612 -20.23 26.71 -60.08
C GLU A 612 -20.77 26.10 -58.77
N PHE A 613 -21.74 25.19 -58.85
CA PHE A 613 -22.28 24.49 -57.67
C PHE A 613 -21.26 23.57 -56.98
N ILE A 614 -20.19 23.15 -57.67
CA ILE A 614 -19.14 22.32 -57.08
C ILE A 614 -18.20 23.17 -56.22
N ASN A 615 -18.00 24.42 -56.62
CA ASN A 615 -17.10 25.35 -55.93
C ASN A 615 -17.76 26.05 -54.75
N ASP A 616 -19.10 26.15 -54.74
CA ASP A 616 -19.86 26.79 -53.68
C ASP A 616 -20.77 25.77 -52.97
N TYR A 617 -20.21 25.20 -51.89
CA TYR A 617 -20.90 24.21 -51.06
C TYR A 617 -22.22 24.74 -50.49
N ASP A 618 -22.25 26.00 -50.04
CA ASP A 618 -23.43 26.56 -49.37
C ASP A 618 -24.57 26.76 -50.38
N ILE A 619 -24.26 27.24 -51.58
CA ILE A 619 -25.25 27.36 -52.67
C ILE A 619 -25.78 25.97 -53.06
N PHE A 620 -24.91 24.95 -53.21
CA PHE A 620 -25.34 23.58 -53.52
C PHE A 620 -26.22 22.99 -52.41
N LYS A 621 -25.82 23.11 -51.15
CA LYS A 621 -26.62 22.67 -50.00
C LYS A 621 -28.00 23.34 -49.97
N ASN A 622 -28.05 24.66 -50.13
CA ASN A 622 -29.30 25.41 -50.14
C ASN A 622 -30.20 25.04 -51.33
N LEU A 623 -29.61 24.70 -52.49
CA LEU A 623 -30.36 24.13 -53.61
C LEU A 623 -31.02 22.82 -53.21
N ILE A 624 -30.27 21.85 -52.69
CA ILE A 624 -30.83 20.54 -52.29
C ILE A 624 -31.92 20.71 -51.23
N GLN A 625 -31.71 21.60 -50.25
CA GLN A 625 -32.74 21.95 -49.25
C GLN A 625 -34.01 22.55 -49.87
N SER A 626 -33.88 23.27 -50.97
CA SER A 626 -35.03 23.84 -51.69
C SER A 626 -35.84 22.81 -52.44
N LEU A 627 -35.21 21.70 -52.83
CA LEU A 627 -35.89 20.59 -53.49
C LEU A 627 -36.79 19.84 -52.49
N THR A 628 -36.31 19.67 -51.25
CA THR A 628 -37.03 19.02 -50.13
C THR A 628 -38.25 19.83 -49.67
#